data_AF-A0A939FZQ7-F1
#
_entry.id   AF-A0A939FZQ7-F1
#
_cell.length_a   1.000
_cell.length_b   1.000
_cell.length_c   1.000
_cell.angle_alpha   90.00
_cell.angle_beta   90.00
_cell.angle_gamma   90.00
#
_symmetry.space_group_name_H-M   'P 1'
#
loop_
_entity.id
_entity.type
_entity.pdbx_description
1 polymer ?
#
loop_
_entity_poly.entity_id
_entity_poly.type
_entity_poly.pdbx_seq_one_letter_code
_entity_poly.pdbx_strand_id
1 'polypeptide(L)'
;MPLADFTRRQFDRQKKRVSRKLFKRIKPQLVNRPIGILLGGQPASGKTNLIETIKRNTPDRQFVVINGDEFRTYHPNYTAIYSQYGTDAPHHTQPFSNAMVEWAA
;
A
#
# COMPACT_ATOMS: atom_id res chain seq x y z
N MET A 1 19.76 -4.84 15.35
CA MET A 1 19.19 -4.78 13.98
C MET A 1 19.15 -3.33 13.56
N PRO A 2 19.63 -2.99 12.36
CA PRO A 2 19.40 -1.69 11.72
C PRO A 2 17.96 -1.20 11.89
N LEU A 3 17.76 0.11 12.03
CA LEU A 3 16.44 0.69 12.30
C LEU A 3 15.42 0.41 11.18
N ALA A 4 15.91 0.32 9.95
CA ALA A 4 15.16 0.01 8.73
C ALA A 4 14.83 -1.50 8.58
N ASP A 5 15.47 -2.36 9.37
CA ASP A 5 15.20 -3.79 9.31
C ASP A 5 13.92 -4.13 10.07
N PHE A 6 13.22 -5.14 9.59
CA PHE A 6 12.02 -5.67 10.20
C PHE A 6 12.02 -7.20 10.15
N THR A 7 11.55 -7.80 11.23
CA THR A 7 11.40 -9.25 11.31
C THR A 7 10.13 -9.71 10.59
N ARG A 8 10.09 -10.99 10.19
CA ARG A 8 8.88 -11.63 9.64
C ARG A 8 7.66 -11.47 10.57
N ARG A 9 7.85 -11.62 11.88
CA ARG A 9 6.79 -11.46 12.88
C ARG A 9 6.23 -10.03 12.90
N GLN A 10 7.09 -9.02 12.78
CA GLN A 10 6.65 -7.64 12.67
C GLN A 10 5.92 -7.40 11.35
N PHE A 11 6.45 -7.90 10.24
CA PHE A 11 5.81 -7.79 8.93
C PHE A 11 4.40 -8.39 8.92
N ASP A 12 4.23 -9.61 9.43
CA ASP A 12 2.94 -10.29 9.50
C ASP A 12 1.93 -9.56 10.41
N ARG A 13 2.41 -8.88 11.46
CA ARG A 13 1.57 -7.99 12.28
C ARG A 13 1.07 -6.79 11.47
N GLN A 14 1.92 -6.19 10.64
CA GLN A 14 1.54 -5.04 9.84
C GLN A 14 0.62 -5.43 8.67
N LYS A 15 0.79 -6.62 8.06
CA LYS A 15 -0.16 -7.18 7.08
C LYS A 15 -1.60 -7.17 7.61
N LYS A 16 -1.81 -7.55 8.87
CA LYS A 16 -3.14 -7.50 9.50
C LYS A 16 -3.70 -6.07 9.58
N ARG A 17 -2.85 -5.06 9.82
CA ARG A 17 -3.28 -3.65 9.88
C ARG A 17 -3.58 -3.11 8.48
N VAL A 18 -2.74 -3.41 7.50
CA VAL A 18 -2.93 -3.03 6.10
C VAL A 18 -4.18 -3.70 5.53
N SER A 19 -4.36 -5.00 5.76
CA SER A 19 -5.57 -5.75 5.35
C SER A 19 -6.85 -5.10 5.87
N ARG A 20 -6.91 -4.76 7.17
CA ARG A 20 -8.08 -4.06 7.73
C ARG A 20 -8.35 -2.71 7.05
N LYS A 21 -7.32 -1.98 6.62
CA LYS A 21 -7.49 -0.72 5.88
C LYS A 21 -8.00 -0.97 4.47
N LEU A 22 -7.34 -1.88 3.73
CA LEU A 22 -7.67 -2.19 2.33
C LEU A 22 -9.10 -2.73 2.18
N PHE A 23 -9.50 -3.64 3.06
CA PHE A 23 -10.81 -4.31 2.99
C PHE A 23 -11.88 -3.68 3.88
N LYS A 24 -11.64 -2.50 4.48
CA LYS A 24 -12.60 -1.85 5.39
C LYS A 24 -13.99 -1.66 4.78
N ARG A 25 -14.04 -1.36 3.48
CA ARG A 25 -15.27 -1.03 2.72
C ARG A 25 -15.51 -1.97 1.54
N ILE A 26 -14.74 -3.05 1.45
CA ILE A 26 -14.78 -4.00 0.33
C ILE A 26 -15.04 -5.36 0.95
N LYS A 27 -16.02 -6.09 0.42
CA LYS A 27 -16.25 -7.48 0.82
C LYS A 27 -15.48 -8.36 -0.17
N PRO A 28 -14.39 -9.03 0.23
CA PRO A 28 -13.69 -9.94 -0.66
C PRO A 28 -14.66 -11.00 -1.16
N GLN A 29 -14.74 -11.15 -2.48
CA GLN A 29 -15.55 -12.18 -3.13
C GLN A 29 -14.67 -12.90 -4.14
N LEU A 30 -14.89 -14.21 -4.29
CA LEU A 30 -14.29 -14.96 -5.37
C LEU A 30 -14.91 -14.48 -6.68
N VAL A 31 -14.08 -13.97 -7.59
CA VAL A 31 -14.48 -13.50 -8.91
C VAL A 31 -13.88 -14.41 -9.97
N ASN A 32 -14.70 -14.84 -10.94
CA ASN A 32 -14.24 -15.77 -11.98
C ASN A 32 -13.16 -15.17 -12.90
N ARG A 33 -13.09 -13.84 -13.01
CA ARG A 33 -12.13 -13.10 -13.85
C ARG A 33 -11.68 -11.82 -13.14
N PRO A 34 -10.66 -11.89 -12.26
CA PRO A 34 -10.11 -10.70 -11.61
C PRO A 34 -9.48 -9.76 -12.63
N ILE A 35 -9.50 -8.46 -12.34
CA ILE A 35 -8.85 -7.43 -13.17
C ILE A 35 -7.82 -6.70 -12.30
N GLY A 36 -6.59 -6.64 -12.78
CA GLY A 36 -5.55 -5.74 -12.27
C GLY A 36 -5.37 -4.54 -13.20
N ILE A 37 -5.23 -3.35 -12.63
CA ILE A 37 -4.98 -2.11 -13.38
C ILE A 37 -3.74 -1.45 -12.81
N LEU A 38 -2.71 -1.29 -13.66
CA LEU A 38 -1.48 -0.58 -13.31
C LEU A 38 -1.54 0.87 -13.81
N LEU A 39 -1.27 1.84 -12.93
CA LEU A 39 -1.41 3.27 -13.25
C LEU A 39 -0.04 3.94 -13.51
N GLY A 40 0.26 4.21 -14.77
CA GLY A 40 1.42 4.99 -15.24
C GLY A 40 1.19 6.51 -15.25
N GLY A 41 2.25 7.32 -15.31
CA GLY A 41 2.18 8.80 -15.31
C GLY A 41 3.11 9.48 -14.29
N GLN A 42 3.48 10.73 -14.55
CA GLN A 42 4.34 11.55 -13.70
C GLN A 42 3.65 11.96 -12.37
N PRO A 43 4.42 12.35 -11.34
CA PRO A 43 3.85 12.97 -10.14
C PRO A 43 2.92 14.14 -10.50
N ALA A 44 1.84 14.31 -9.73
CA ALA A 44 0.80 15.32 -9.95
C ALA A 44 -0.01 15.21 -11.27
N SER A 45 0.12 14.14 -12.06
CA SER A 45 -0.67 13.95 -13.30
C SER A 45 -2.16 13.65 -13.09
N GLY A 46 -2.65 13.64 -11.85
CA GLY A 46 -4.06 13.34 -11.55
C GLY A 46 -4.43 11.86 -11.50
N LYS A 47 -3.49 10.94 -11.20
CA LYS A 47 -3.77 9.50 -11.06
C LYS A 47 -4.92 9.20 -10.09
N THR A 48 -5.06 9.99 -9.02
CA THR A 48 -6.19 9.87 -8.08
C THR A 48 -7.55 10.04 -8.77
N ASN A 49 -7.67 10.99 -9.70
CA ASN A 49 -8.89 11.18 -10.48
C ASN A 49 -9.14 10.00 -11.43
N LEU A 50 -8.08 9.40 -11.95
CA LEU A 50 -8.18 8.20 -12.78
C LEU A 50 -8.73 7.00 -11.99
N ILE A 51 -8.26 6.80 -10.75
CA ILE A 51 -8.79 5.78 -9.82
C ILE A 51 -10.30 5.97 -9.61
N GLU A 52 -10.72 7.19 -9.29
CA GLU A 52 -12.15 7.48 -9.05
C GLU A 52 -13.00 7.36 -10.32
N THR A 53 -12.42 7.67 -11.48
CA THR A 53 -13.11 7.49 -12.78
C THR A 53 -13.29 6.02 -13.12
N ILE A 54 -12.27 5.18 -12.89
CA ILE A 54 -12.38 3.72 -13.06
C ILE A 54 -13.52 3.19 -12.19
N LYS A 55 -13.52 3.49 -10.88
CA LYS A 55 -14.57 3.03 -9.96
C LYS A 55 -15.98 3.45 -10.40
N ARG A 56 -16.14 4.70 -10.86
CA ARG A 56 -17.44 5.22 -11.33
C ARG A 56 -17.91 4.53 -12.61
N ASN A 57 -16.99 4.20 -13.52
CA ASN A 57 -17.30 3.60 -14.81
C ASN A 57 -17.47 2.07 -14.76
N THR A 58 -17.11 1.43 -13.64
CA THR A 58 -17.31 -0.01 -13.41
C THR A 58 -18.02 -0.25 -12.07
N PRO A 59 -19.28 0.20 -11.92
CA PRO A 59 -20.02 0.14 -10.66
C PRO A 59 -20.35 -1.29 -10.20
N ASP A 60 -20.28 -2.25 -11.11
CA ASP A 60 -20.47 -3.69 -10.88
C ASP A 60 -19.23 -4.36 -10.24
N ARG A 61 -18.11 -3.64 -10.11
CA ARG A 61 -16.84 -4.17 -9.59
C ARG A 61 -16.35 -3.40 -8.37
N GLN A 62 -15.76 -4.14 -7.44
CA GLN A 62 -15.05 -3.56 -6.30
C GLN A 62 -13.54 -3.62 -6.54
N PHE A 63 -12.85 -2.50 -6.32
CA PHE A 63 -11.41 -2.39 -6.49
C PHE A 63 -10.72 -2.13 -5.16
N VAL A 64 -9.69 -2.92 -4.87
CA VAL A 64 -8.72 -2.61 -3.83
C VAL A 64 -7.63 -1.73 -4.44
N VAL A 65 -7.39 -0.57 -3.85
CA VAL A 65 -6.31 0.34 -4.29
C VAL A 65 -5.06 0.02 -3.48
N ILE A 66 -3.99 -0.35 -4.16
CA ILE A 66 -2.69 -0.64 -3.56
C ILE A 66 -1.75 0.54 -3.87
N ASN A 67 -1.29 1.21 -2.83
CA ASN A 67 -0.38 2.36 -2.93
C ASN A 67 0.82 2.14 -2.01
N GLY A 68 2.00 1.88 -2.59
CA GLY A 68 3.22 1.60 -1.83
C GLY A 68 3.64 2.75 -0.91
N ASP A 69 3.43 4.00 -1.32
CA ASP A 69 3.83 5.14 -0.50
C ASP A 69 3.03 5.22 0.81
N GLU A 70 1.75 4.82 0.78
CA GLU A 70 0.94 4.74 2.00
C GLU A 70 1.44 3.65 2.96
N PHE A 71 2.04 2.59 2.44
CA PHE A 71 2.54 1.48 3.25
C PHE A 71 3.79 1.84 4.06
N ARG A 72 4.56 2.86 3.67
CA ARG A 72 5.76 3.29 4.40
C ARG A 72 5.48 3.57 5.88
N THR A 73 4.35 4.22 6.16
CA THR A 73 3.90 4.58 7.52
C THR A 73 3.56 3.37 8.41
N TYR A 74 3.38 2.19 7.80
CA TYR A 74 3.15 0.94 8.52
C TYR A 74 4.44 0.24 8.95
N HIS A 75 5.62 0.79 8.61
CA HIS A 75 6.88 0.24 9.08
C HIS A 75 6.84 0.13 10.62
N PRO A 76 7.27 -1.00 11.22
CA PRO A 76 7.21 -1.20 12.66
C PRO A 76 7.91 -0.10 13.47
N ASN A 77 8.97 0.47 12.90
CA ASN A 77 9.77 1.54 13.49
C ASN A 77 9.57 2.90 12.80
N TYR A 78 8.47 3.12 12.06
CA TYR A 78 8.29 4.31 11.22
C TYR A 78 8.56 5.62 11.98
N THR A 79 8.01 5.78 13.18
CA THR A 79 8.21 6.99 14.00
C THR A 79 9.68 7.24 14.31
N ALA A 80 10.45 6.20 14.63
CA ALA A 80 11.87 6.32 14.91
C ALA A 80 12.67 6.63 13.64
N ILE A 81 12.35 5.99 12.51
CA ILE A 81 12.96 6.29 11.21
C ILE A 81 12.70 7.76 10.84
N TYR A 82 11.46 8.22 10.94
CA TYR A 82 11.12 9.60 10.62
C TYR A 82 11.80 10.59 11.57
N SER A 83 11.88 10.28 12.87
CA SER A 83 12.59 11.11 13.83
C SER A 83 14.09 11.25 13.54
N GLN A 84 14.71 10.24 12.94
CA GLN A 84 16.15 10.24 12.65
C GLN A 84 16.46 10.81 11.26
N TYR A 85 15.64 10.51 10.25
CA TYR A 85 15.94 10.79 8.84
C TYR A 85 15.03 11.84 8.21
N GLY A 86 13.95 12.24 8.88
CA GLY A 86 13.02 13.28 8.41
C GLY A 86 12.50 12.98 7.00
N THR A 87 12.76 13.90 6.07
CA THR A 87 12.36 13.81 4.66
C THR A 87 13.00 12.66 3.91
N ASP A 88 14.10 12.07 4.41
CA ASP A 88 14.77 10.92 3.82
C ASP A 88 14.23 9.56 4.33
N ALA A 89 13.25 9.58 5.24
CA ALA A 89 12.55 8.37 5.69
C ALA A 89 12.00 7.46 4.55
N PRO A 90 11.57 7.98 3.38
CA PRO A 90 11.19 7.13 2.25
C PRO A 90 12.30 6.18 1.81
N HIS A 91 13.56 6.62 1.76
CA HIS A 91 14.69 5.78 1.37
C HIS A 91 14.82 4.57 2.31
N HIS A 92 14.72 4.81 3.61
CA HIS A 92 14.85 3.77 4.65
C HIS A 92 13.63 2.85 4.77
N THR A 93 12.44 3.31 4.35
CA THR A 93 11.21 2.50 4.40
C THR A 93 10.92 1.76 3.09
N GLN A 94 11.71 2.00 2.04
CA GLN A 94 11.51 1.41 0.71
C GLN A 94 11.46 -0.12 0.73
N PRO A 95 12.38 -0.85 1.39
CA PRO A 95 12.34 -2.31 1.38
C PRO A 95 11.04 -2.87 1.97
N PHE A 96 10.55 -2.26 3.04
CA PHE A 96 9.28 -2.65 3.67
C PHE A 96 8.07 -2.33 2.81
N SER A 97 8.03 -1.13 2.23
CA SER A 97 6.95 -0.71 1.33
C SER A 97 6.84 -1.65 0.14
N ASN A 98 7.96 -1.99 -0.50
CA ASN A 98 8.02 -2.95 -1.61
C ASN A 98 7.46 -4.32 -1.20
N ALA A 99 7.95 -4.88 -0.10
CA ALA A 99 7.47 -6.17 0.39
C ALA A 99 5.96 -6.15 0.69
N MET A 100 5.42 -5.04 1.20
CA MET A 100 3.99 -4.90 1.45
C MET A 100 3.16 -4.79 0.17
N VAL A 101 3.69 -4.12 -0.88
CA VAL A 101 3.06 -4.09 -2.21
C VAL A 101 3.03 -5.48 -2.82
N GLU A 102 4.15 -6.19 -2.82
CA GLU A 102 4.26 -7.56 -3.35
C GLU A 102 3.30 -8.53 -2.65
N TRP A 103 3.09 -8.36 -1.34
CA TRP A 103 2.13 -9.18 -0.60
C TRP A 103 0.67 -8.80 -0.89
N ALA A 104 0.38 -7.53 -1.16
CA ALA A 104 -0.99 -7.03 -1.30
C ALA A 104 -1.56 -7.18 -2.71
N ALA A 105 -0.69 -7.23 -3.74
CA ALA A 105 -1.05 -7.35 -5.15
C ALA A 105 -1.39 -8.80 -5.52
#